data_AF-A0A7I6N7V5-F1
#
_entry.id   AF-A0A7I6N7V5-F1
#
_cell.length_a   1.000
_cell.length_b   1.000
_cell.length_c   1.000
_cell.angle_alpha   90.00
_cell.angle_beta   90.00
_cell.angle_gamma   90.00
#
_symmetry.space_group_name_H-M   'P 1'
#
loop_
_entity.id
_entity.type
_entity.pdbx_description
1 polymer ?
#
loop_
_entity_poly.entity_id
_entity_poly.type
_entity_poly.pdbx_seq_one_letter_code
_entity_poly.pdbx_strand_id
1 'polypeptide(L)' 'MATWSMMMFQDSNSPYMDNLILFHNLTMMMMMMIITFIMFILWDLLTNKFCNRFLLKNHTI' A
#
# COMPACT_ATOMS: atom_id res chain seq x y z
N MET A 1 18.02 -20.65 7.11
CA MET A 1 16.98 -21.45 7.81
C MET A 1 16.03 -20.47 8.46
N ALA A 2 14.71 -20.64 8.29
CA ALA A 2 13.75 -19.77 8.95
C ALA A 2 13.85 -19.96 10.47
N THR A 3 14.08 -18.86 11.17
CA THR A 3 13.89 -18.80 12.62
C THR A 3 12.41 -18.57 12.92
N TRP A 4 11.99 -18.89 14.14
CA TRP A 4 10.64 -18.58 14.62
C TRP A 4 10.45 -17.05 14.56
N SER A 5 9.27 -16.60 14.11
CA SER A 5 8.88 -15.19 13.93
C SER A 5 9.62 -14.36 12.86
N MET A 6 10.14 -14.98 11.79
CA MET A 6 10.72 -14.23 10.67
C MET A 6 9.62 -13.60 9.79
N MET A 7 9.56 -12.25 9.72
CA MET A 7 8.65 -11.52 8.82
C MET A 7 9.27 -11.23 7.43
N MET A 8 10.60 -11.21 7.34
CA MET A 8 11.34 -10.96 6.10
C MET A 8 11.73 -12.28 5.40
N PHE A 9 12.15 -12.18 4.14
CA PHE A 9 12.78 -13.31 3.47
C PHE A 9 14.08 -13.74 4.16
N GLN A 10 14.41 -15.02 4.05
CA GLN A 10 15.71 -15.53 4.48
C GLN A 10 16.82 -14.93 3.61
N ASP A 11 18.03 -14.86 4.15
CA ASP A 11 19.21 -14.46 3.40
C ASP A 11 19.37 -15.31 2.12
N SER A 12 19.81 -14.65 1.05
CA SER A 12 19.93 -15.26 -0.27
C SER A 12 21.10 -16.23 -0.32
N ASN A 13 20.80 -17.46 -0.73
CA ASN A 13 21.82 -18.48 -1.01
C ASN A 13 22.17 -18.58 -2.51
N SER A 14 21.56 -17.76 -3.37
CA SER A 14 21.80 -17.74 -4.81
C SER A 14 21.52 -16.36 -5.43
N PRO A 15 22.19 -16.00 -6.54
CA PRO A 15 22.00 -14.70 -7.20
C PRO A 15 20.58 -14.51 -7.77
N TYR A 16 19.85 -15.59 -8.03
CA TYR A 16 18.45 -15.52 -8.46
C TYR A 16 17.52 -15.08 -7.30
N MET A 17 17.82 -15.52 -6.07
CA MET A 17 17.04 -15.13 -4.90
C MET A 17 17.20 -13.62 -4.60
N ASP A 18 18.41 -13.08 -4.79
CA ASP A 18 18.65 -11.64 -4.65
C ASP A 18 17.76 -10.81 -5.58
N ASN A 19 17.64 -11.23 -6.84
CA ASN A 19 16.81 -10.54 -7.80
C ASN A 19 15.31 -10.59 -7.44
N LEU A 20 14.85 -11.72 -6.87
CA LEU A 20 13.47 -11.86 -6.41
C LEU A 20 13.19 -10.99 -5.19
N ILE A 21 14.13 -10.87 -4.25
CA ILE A 21 14.02 -9.98 -3.09
C ILE A 21 13.96 -8.52 -3.54
N LEU A 22 14.79 -8.13 -4.52
CA LEU A 22 14.76 -6.79 -5.11
C LEU A 22 13.39 -6.49 -5.74
N PHE A 23 12.88 -7.42 -6.55
CA PHE A 23 11.57 -7.28 -7.18
C PHE A 23 10.45 -7.18 -6.14
N HIS A 24 10.46 -8.03 -5.12
CA HIS A 24 9.49 -7.97 -4.03
C HIS A 24 9.52 -6.62 -3.30
N ASN A 25 10.71 -6.09 -3.01
CA ASN A 25 10.81 -4.80 -2.33
C ASN A 25 10.24 -3.66 -3.20
N LEU A 26 10.46 -3.70 -4.52
CA LEU A 26 9.86 -2.75 -5.45
C LEU A 26 8.32 -2.85 -5.47
N THR A 27 7.76 -4.06 -5.56
CA THR A 27 6.30 -4.24 -5.61
C THR A 27 5.64 -3.86 -4.29
N MET A 28 6.24 -4.21 -3.15
CA MET A 28 5.74 -3.83 -1.83
C MET A 28 5.77 -2.32 -1.61
N MET A 29 6.80 -1.63 -2.10
CA MET A 29 6.84 -0.16 -2.06
C MET A 29 5.65 0.44 -2.83
N MET A 30 5.38 -0.04 -4.05
CA MET A 30 4.25 0.44 -4.85
C MET A 30 2.90 0.17 -4.17
N MET A 31 2.72 -1.04 -3.61
CA MET A 31 1.50 -1.39 -2.88
C MET A 31 1.27 -0.49 -1.67
N MET A 32 2.30 -0.24 -0.86
CA MET A 32 2.18 0.62 0.33
C MET A 32 1.86 2.08 -0.04
N MET A 33 2.41 2.59 -1.14
CA MET A 33 2.08 3.93 -1.63
C MET A 33 0.59 4.05 -1.98
N ILE A 34 0.04 3.04 -2.66
CA ILE A 34 -1.38 3.04 -3.02
C ILE A 34 -2.27 2.90 -1.78
N ILE A 35 -1.93 1.99 -0.86
CA ILE A 35 -2.70 1.78 0.37
C ILE A 35 -2.73 3.04 1.24
N THR A 36 -1.58 3.69 1.43
CA THR A 36 -1.51 4.94 2.21
C THR A 36 -2.29 6.07 1.57
N PHE A 37 -2.26 6.19 0.24
CA PHE A 37 -3.06 7.19 -0.48
C PHE A 37 -4.57 6.97 -0.30
N ILE A 38 -5.04 5.73 -0.44
CA ILE A 38 -6.45 5.38 -0.23
C ILE A 38 -6.86 5.63 1.23
N MET A 39 -6.02 5.23 2.19
CA MET A 39 -6.29 5.46 3.61
C MET A 39 -6.37 6.94 3.96
N PHE A 40 -5.54 7.78 3.34
CA PHE A 40 -5.61 9.24 3.52
C PHE A 40 -6.94 9.81 3.03
N ILE A 41 -7.41 9.42 1.84
CA ILE A 41 -8.71 9.85 1.30
C ILE A 41 -9.85 9.39 2.21
N LEU A 42 -9.82 8.14 2.66
CA LEU A 42 -10.84 7.61 3.57
C LEU A 42 -10.85 8.36 4.91
N TRP A 43 -9.68 8.71 5.44
CA TRP A 43 -9.58 9.48 6.68
C TRP A 43 -10.17 10.89 6.53
N ASP A 44 -9.90 11.56 5.41
CA ASP A 44 -10.47 12.88 5.11
C ASP A 44 -12.00 12.80 5.01
N LEU A 45 -12.55 11.80 4.31
CA LEU A 45 -14.00 11.59 4.21
C LEU A 45 -14.67 11.36 5.56
N LEU A 46 -14.05 10.60 6.47
CA LEU A 46 -14.61 10.32 7.79
C LEU A 46 -14.54 11.53 8.73
N THR A 47 -13.50 12.36 8.60
CA THR A 47 -13.29 13.51 9.49
C THR A 47 -13.95 14.79 8.97
N ASN A 48 -14.46 14.78 7.73
CA ASN A 48 -15.14 15.93 7.14
C ASN A 48 -16.49 16.21 7.83
N LYS A 49 -16.57 17.34 8.54
CA LYS A 49 -17.80 17.80 9.21
C LYS A 49 -18.78 18.50 8.27
N PHE A 50 -18.34 18.87 7.06
CA PHE A 50 -19.15 19.59 6.08
C PHE A 50 -19.76 18.61 5.07
N CYS A 51 -20.95 18.10 5.36
CA CYS A 51 -21.72 17.30 4.41
C CYS A 51 -22.28 18.17 3.27
N ASN A 52 -21.56 18.24 2.15
CA ASN A 52 -22.11 18.83 0.93
C ASN A 52 -23.03 17.81 0.23
N ARG A 53 -24.34 17.91 0.49
CA ARG A 53 -25.40 17.06 -0.13
C ARG A 53 -25.43 17.13 -1.67
N PHE A 54 -24.83 18.16 -2.28
CA PHE A 54 -24.74 18.30 -3.74
C PHE A 54 -23.39 17.89 -4.33
N LEU A 55 -22.40 17.46 -3.52
CA LEU A 55 -21.06 17.10 -3.98
C LEU A 55 -21.09 16.06 -5.12
N LEU A 56 -21.99 15.07 -5.02
CA LEU A 56 -22.19 14.02 -6.03
C LEU A 56 -23.21 14.40 -7.12
N LYS A 57 -24.01 15.45 -6.92
CA LYS A 57 -25.07 15.86 -7.88
C LYS A 57 -24.53 16.67 -9.05
N ASN A 58 -23.38 17.31 -8.89
CA ASN A 58 -22.73 18.07 -9.98
C ASN A 58 -21.90 17.18 -10.92
N HIS A 59 -21.86 15.86 -10.72
CA HIS A 59 -21.31 14.90 -11.68
C HIS A 59 -22.39 14.51 -12.69
N THR A 60 -22.83 15.45 -13.53
CA THR A 60 -23.67 15.14 -14.71
C THR A 60 -23.21 15.83 -16.00
N ILE A 61 -21.97 16.33 -16.09
CA ILE A 61 -21.34 16.69 -17.36
C ILE A 61 -19.85 16.35 -17.31
#